data_AF-T0ZIQ4-F1
#
_entry.id   AF-T0ZIQ4-F1
#
_cell.length_a   1.000
_cell.length_b   1.000
_cell.length_c   1.000
_cell.angle_alpha   90.00
_cell.angle_beta   90.00
_cell.angle_gamma   90.00
#
_symmetry.space_group_name_H-M   'P 1'
#
loop_
_entity.id
_entity.type
_entity.pdbx_description
1 polymer ?
#
loop_
_entity_poly.entity_id
_entity_poly.type
_entity_poly.pdbx_seq_one_letter_code
_entity_poly.pdbx_strand_id
1 'polypeptide(L)'
;PLAATDQSSWREVIPYDHGMYLEQVYPFADCLLLSGRQEGLSQLWTYRGEALEKLDWAESVYTVEVGENRMYTTTEAMVVYESLLTPRTFYEIDLGTLQRRLVHKDEVPGEYNPADYRQERLWATAADGTRVPMSLVSRVGAFDLGPAPLILR
;
A
#
# COMPACT_ATOMS: atom_id res chain seq x y z
N PRO A 1 -12.82 25.61 -10.87
CA PRO A 1 -13.99 26.27 -11.51
C PRO A 1 -14.65 25.33 -12.52
N LEU A 2 -15.98 25.13 -12.46
CA LEU A 2 -16.68 24.17 -13.32
C LEU A 2 -16.64 24.50 -14.82
N ALA A 3 -16.30 25.75 -15.18
CA ALA A 3 -16.25 26.23 -16.56
C ALA A 3 -14.82 26.41 -17.11
N ALA A 4 -13.78 26.20 -16.29
CA ALA A 4 -12.38 26.39 -16.69
C ALA A 4 -11.73 25.03 -16.96
N THR A 5 -12.15 24.36 -18.03
CA THR A 5 -11.70 23.01 -18.39
C THR A 5 -10.44 22.99 -19.25
N ASP A 6 -10.01 24.14 -19.79
CA ASP A 6 -8.79 24.25 -20.59
C ASP A 6 -7.54 23.98 -19.76
N GLN A 7 -6.57 23.30 -20.36
CA GLN A 7 -5.30 22.95 -19.71
C GLN A 7 -4.52 24.19 -19.24
N SER A 8 -4.67 25.34 -19.92
CA SER A 8 -4.09 26.61 -19.49
C SER A 8 -4.62 27.11 -18.14
N SER A 9 -5.74 26.59 -17.68
CA SER A 9 -6.35 26.89 -16.38
C SER A 9 -5.95 25.88 -15.30
N TRP A 10 -5.18 24.85 -15.64
CA TRP A 10 -4.73 23.85 -14.67
C TRP A 10 -3.70 24.46 -13.73
N ARG A 11 -3.86 24.17 -12.44
CA ARG A 11 -2.86 24.45 -11.42
C ARG A 11 -2.31 23.12 -10.93
N GLU A 12 -1.00 23.01 -10.90
CA GLU A 12 -0.34 21.87 -10.27
C GLU A 12 -0.62 21.89 -8.77
N VAL A 13 -1.05 20.74 -8.25
CA VAL A 13 -1.43 20.54 -6.84
C VAL A 13 -0.44 19.61 -6.16
N ILE A 14 -0.06 18.53 -6.85
CA ILE A 14 0.97 17.58 -6.43
C ILE A 14 2.01 17.57 -7.55
N PRO A 15 3.24 18.05 -7.30
CA PRO A 15 4.31 18.02 -8.30
C PRO A 15 4.64 16.60 -8.72
N TYR A 16 5.11 16.48 -9.96
CA TYR A 16 5.61 15.20 -10.45
C TYR A 16 6.85 14.73 -9.65
N ASP A 17 6.83 13.46 -9.26
CA ASP A 17 7.94 12.77 -8.61
C ASP A 17 8.21 11.44 -9.35
N HIS A 18 9.44 11.27 -9.86
CA HIS A 18 9.85 10.07 -10.57
C HIS A 18 9.76 8.78 -9.74
N GLY A 19 9.83 8.87 -8.41
CA GLY A 19 9.71 7.74 -7.50
C GLY A 19 8.27 7.35 -7.16
N MET A 20 7.31 8.23 -7.41
CA MET A 20 5.90 8.07 -7.04
C MET A 20 5.02 7.94 -8.28
N TYR A 21 4.41 6.78 -8.44
CA TYR A 21 3.43 6.54 -9.49
C TYR A 21 2.01 6.66 -8.91
N LEU A 22 1.32 7.77 -9.14
CA LEU A 22 -0.07 7.95 -8.74
C LEU A 22 -1.01 7.26 -9.73
N GLU A 23 -1.87 6.37 -9.23
CA GLU A 23 -2.79 5.57 -10.04
C GLU A 23 -4.23 6.09 -9.94
N GLN A 24 -4.71 6.42 -8.74
CA GLN A 24 -6.11 6.85 -8.50
C GLN A 24 -6.22 7.95 -7.45
N VAL A 25 -7.32 8.72 -7.53
CA VAL A 25 -7.70 9.77 -6.58
C VAL A 25 -9.11 9.51 -6.06
N TYR A 26 -9.27 9.50 -4.74
CA TYR A 26 -10.53 9.30 -4.03
C TYR A 26 -10.87 10.59 -3.26
N PRO A 27 -11.80 11.41 -3.75
CA PRO A 27 -12.15 12.67 -3.09
C PRO A 27 -13.10 12.44 -1.90
N PHE A 28 -12.74 13.01 -0.75
CA PHE A 28 -13.58 13.16 0.44
C PHE A 28 -13.81 14.66 0.69
N ALA A 29 -14.79 15.01 1.53
CA ALA A 29 -15.14 16.41 1.82
C ALA A 29 -13.94 17.27 2.25
N ASP A 30 -13.04 16.73 3.08
CA ASP A 30 -11.93 17.47 3.70
C ASP A 30 -10.54 16.96 3.30
N CYS A 31 -10.44 15.96 2.43
CA CYS A 31 -9.18 15.30 2.08
C CYS A 31 -9.26 14.60 0.72
N LEU A 32 -8.16 14.51 0.00
CA LEU A 32 -8.01 13.52 -1.06
C LEU A 32 -7.26 12.31 -0.49
N LEU A 33 -7.74 11.11 -0.75
CA LEU A 33 -6.95 9.90 -0.59
C LEU A 33 -6.45 9.48 -1.97
N LEU A 34 -5.17 9.18 -2.07
CA LEU A 34 -4.49 8.84 -3.31
C LEU A 34 -3.98 7.42 -3.20
N SER A 35 -4.11 6.63 -4.27
CA SER A 35 -3.46 5.32 -4.35
C SER A 35 -2.50 5.29 -5.53
N GLY A 36 -1.47 4.45 -5.39
CA GLY A 36 -0.44 4.33 -6.40
C GLY A 36 0.68 3.43 -5.93
N ARG A 37 1.88 3.64 -6.47
CA ARG A 37 3.07 2.83 -6.19
C ARG A 37 4.29 3.67 -5.89
N GLN A 38 5.12 3.16 -4.99
CA GLN A 38 6.46 3.69 -4.72
C GLN A 38 7.37 2.50 -4.40
N GLU A 39 8.55 2.47 -5.02
CA GLU A 39 9.52 1.35 -4.90
C GLU A 39 8.93 -0.03 -5.21
N GLY A 40 7.85 -0.07 -6.02
CA GLY A 40 7.16 -1.28 -6.44
C GLY A 40 6.17 -1.85 -5.41
N LEU A 41 5.89 -1.17 -4.30
CA LEU A 41 4.78 -1.48 -3.39
C LEU A 41 3.57 -0.61 -3.73
N SER A 42 2.35 -1.10 -3.50
CA SER A 42 1.22 -0.18 -3.46
C SER A 42 1.29 0.69 -2.22
N GLN A 43 0.80 1.92 -2.35
CA GLN A 43 0.92 2.96 -1.36
C GLN A 43 -0.35 3.80 -1.33
N LEU A 44 -0.65 4.35 -0.15
CA LEU A 44 -1.70 5.33 0.03
C LEU A 44 -1.10 6.63 0.56
N TRP A 45 -1.62 7.75 0.06
CA TRP A 45 -1.31 9.08 0.57
C TRP A 45 -2.57 9.87 0.83
N THR A 46 -2.57 10.70 1.86
CA THR A 46 -3.55 11.77 2.03
C THR A 46 -3.01 13.07 1.48
N TYR A 47 -3.89 13.85 0.85
CA TYR A 47 -3.59 15.23 0.46
C TYR A 47 -4.63 16.18 1.06
N ARG A 48 -4.16 17.06 1.96
CA ARG A 48 -4.99 18.03 2.71
C ARG A 48 -4.20 19.32 2.92
N GLY A 49 -4.78 20.46 2.56
CA GLY A 49 -4.19 21.77 2.85
C GLY A 49 -2.76 21.95 2.32
N GLU A 50 -2.47 21.46 1.11
CA GLU A 50 -1.14 21.47 0.47
C GLU A 50 -0.11 20.48 1.09
N ALA A 51 -0.50 19.68 2.08
CA ALA A 51 0.32 18.60 2.61
C ALA A 51 -0.02 17.26 1.95
N LEU A 52 0.99 16.56 1.45
CA LEU A 52 0.93 15.17 0.98
C LEU A 52 1.59 14.26 2.02
N GLU A 53 0.83 13.36 2.63
CA GLU A 53 1.33 12.47 3.69
C GLU A 53 1.16 11.02 3.30
N LYS A 54 2.23 10.23 3.40
CA LYS A 54 2.21 8.80 3.13
C LYS A 54 1.70 8.03 4.34
N LEU A 55 0.87 7.01 4.11
CA LEU A 55 0.44 6.10 5.16
C LEU A 55 1.48 4.98 5.36
N ASP A 56 1.95 4.81 6.59
CA ASP A 56 2.97 3.80 6.94
C ASP A 56 2.39 2.43 7.26
N TRP A 57 3.08 1.36 6.87
CA TRP A 57 2.64 -0.02 7.09
C TRP A 57 3.72 -0.79 7.85
N ALA A 58 3.31 -1.71 8.72
CA ALA A 58 4.22 -2.39 9.65
C ALA A 58 5.16 -3.38 8.97
N GLU A 59 4.76 -3.94 7.83
CA GLU A 59 5.51 -5.00 7.17
C GLU A 59 6.31 -4.49 5.96
N SER A 60 7.43 -5.16 5.65
CA SER A 60 8.34 -4.78 4.57
C SER A 60 7.81 -5.10 3.15
N VAL A 61 6.84 -6.01 3.05
CA VAL A 61 6.17 -6.41 1.83
C VAL A 61 4.68 -6.45 2.09
N TYR A 62 3.88 -5.77 1.28
CA TYR A 62 2.43 -5.74 1.43
C TYR A 62 1.76 -5.28 0.15
N THR A 63 0.45 -5.44 0.14
CA THR A 63 -0.48 -4.81 -0.77
C THR A 63 -1.50 -4.04 0.07
N VAL A 64 -1.66 -2.76 -0.23
CA VAL A 64 -2.75 -1.92 0.27
C VAL A 64 -3.59 -1.40 -0.89
N GLU A 65 -4.90 -1.37 -0.71
CA GLU A 65 -5.89 -0.87 -1.67
C GLU A 65 -7.01 -0.11 -0.95
N VAL A 66 -7.60 0.88 -1.63
CA VAL A 66 -8.78 1.58 -1.12
C VAL A 66 -10.02 0.73 -1.41
N GLY A 67 -10.77 0.41 -0.36
CA GLY A 67 -12.04 -0.33 -0.45
C GLY A 67 -13.20 0.55 -0.94
N GLU A 68 -14.40 0.01 -0.85
CA GLU A 68 -15.60 0.74 -1.26
C GLU A 68 -15.93 1.87 -0.27
N ASN A 69 -16.05 3.11 -0.76
CA ASN A 69 -16.41 4.28 0.03
C ASN A 69 -17.60 4.98 -0.64
N ARG A 70 -18.78 4.94 -0.01
CA ARG A 70 -20.05 5.38 -0.63
C ARG A 70 -20.52 6.79 -0.22
N MET A 71 -19.95 7.36 0.83
CA MET A 71 -20.37 8.67 1.35
C MET A 71 -19.24 9.68 1.20
N TYR A 72 -19.43 10.71 0.39
CA TYR A 72 -18.44 11.77 0.20
C TYR A 72 -18.08 12.53 1.49
N THR A 73 -19.04 12.66 2.40
CA THR A 73 -18.91 13.40 3.66
C THR A 73 -18.40 12.55 4.82
N THR A 74 -18.05 11.28 4.59
CA THR A 74 -17.43 10.45 5.64
C THR A 74 -16.05 10.97 5.99
N THR A 75 -15.65 10.77 7.24
CA THR A 75 -14.29 11.04 7.73
C THR A 75 -13.42 9.80 7.73
N GLU A 76 -13.97 8.63 7.40
CA GLU A 76 -13.31 7.33 7.45
C GLU A 76 -13.21 6.70 6.06
N ALA A 77 -12.04 6.17 5.72
CA ALA A 77 -11.83 5.41 4.50
C ALA A 77 -11.69 3.90 4.79
N MET A 78 -12.48 3.08 4.11
CA MET A 78 -12.26 1.63 4.09
C MET A 78 -11.02 1.31 3.28
N VAL A 79 -10.08 0.56 3.86
CA VAL A 79 -8.82 0.16 3.26
C VAL A 79 -8.63 -1.35 3.45
N VAL A 80 -8.19 -2.02 2.40
CA VAL A 80 -7.86 -3.43 2.39
C VAL A 80 -6.35 -3.57 2.41
N TYR A 81 -5.84 -4.38 3.31
CA TYR A 81 -4.43 -4.67 3.50
C TYR A 81 -4.19 -6.18 3.48
N GLU A 82 -3.13 -6.61 2.81
CA GLU A 82 -2.70 -8.00 2.77
C GLU A 82 -1.17 -8.07 2.63
N SER A 83 -0.56 -9.14 3.14
CA SER A 83 0.87 -9.43 2.93
C SER A 83 1.08 -10.92 2.72
N LEU A 84 2.33 -11.36 2.61
CA LEU A 84 2.62 -12.80 2.57
C LEU A 84 2.40 -13.46 3.94
N LEU A 85 2.30 -12.67 5.03
CA LEU A 85 2.09 -13.13 6.40
C LEU A 85 0.72 -12.72 7.00
N THR A 86 0.11 -11.70 6.43
CA THR A 86 -1.14 -11.13 6.93
C THR A 86 -2.23 -11.45 5.92
N PRO A 87 -3.23 -12.27 6.28
CA PRO A 87 -4.38 -12.49 5.40
C PRO A 87 -5.13 -11.19 5.20
N ARG A 88 -6.00 -11.16 4.18
CA ARG A 88 -6.80 -9.99 3.83
C ARG A 88 -7.47 -9.37 5.06
N THR A 89 -7.13 -8.11 5.32
CA THR A 89 -7.52 -7.37 6.52
C THR A 89 -8.15 -6.05 6.10
N PHE A 90 -9.33 -5.78 6.64
CA PHE A 90 -10.10 -4.57 6.40
C PHE A 90 -9.90 -3.62 7.58
N TYR A 91 -9.43 -2.42 7.27
CA TYR A 91 -9.29 -1.32 8.21
C TYR A 91 -10.22 -0.18 7.80
N GLU A 92 -10.78 0.48 8.80
CA GLU A 92 -11.24 1.86 8.64
C GLU A 92 -10.13 2.79 9.10
N ILE A 93 -9.78 3.76 8.24
CA ILE A 93 -8.78 4.78 8.54
C ILE A 93 -9.49 6.11 8.72
N ASP A 94 -9.37 6.70 9.91
CA ASP A 94 -9.81 8.08 10.14
C ASP A 94 -8.89 9.04 9.36
N LEU A 95 -9.44 9.75 8.39
CA LEU A 95 -8.68 10.61 7.47
C LEU A 95 -8.17 11.90 8.12
N GLY A 96 -8.62 12.23 9.34
CA GLY A 96 -8.14 13.40 10.10
C GLY A 96 -6.95 13.08 11.00
N THR A 97 -6.90 11.87 11.56
CA THR A 97 -5.91 11.42 12.54
C THR A 97 -4.98 10.32 12.02
N LEU A 98 -5.32 9.73 10.86
CA LEU A 98 -4.68 8.56 10.24
C LEU A 98 -4.66 7.31 11.12
N GLN A 99 -5.47 7.29 12.19
CA GLN A 99 -5.62 6.13 13.05
C GLN A 99 -6.41 5.04 12.34
N ARG A 100 -6.00 3.79 12.55
CA ARG A 100 -6.57 2.61 11.90
C ARG A 100 -7.38 1.80 12.91
N ARG A 101 -8.61 1.46 12.54
CA ARG A 101 -9.47 0.55 13.28
C ARG A 101 -9.66 -0.74 12.50
N LEU A 102 -9.36 -1.88 13.11
CA LEU A 102 -9.64 -3.19 12.52
C LEU A 102 -11.16 -3.38 12.40
N VAL A 103 -11.62 -3.73 11.20
CA VAL A 103 -13.02 -4.05 10.92
C VAL A 103 -13.20 -5.55 10.77
N HIS A 104 -12.36 -6.15 9.93
CA HIS A 104 -12.40 -7.57 9.65
C HIS A 104 -11.01 -8.08 9.30
N LYS A 105 -10.73 -9.33 9.61
CA LYS A 105 -9.54 -10.04 9.17
C LYS A 105 -9.97 -11.44 8.79
N ASP A 106 -9.61 -11.87 7.58
CA ASP A 106 -9.92 -13.21 7.11
C ASP A 106 -9.26 -14.24 8.03
N GLU A 107 -10.01 -15.30 8.36
CA GLU A 107 -9.48 -16.43 9.11
C GLU A 107 -8.64 -17.33 8.19
N VAL A 108 -7.51 -17.80 8.69
CA VAL A 108 -6.69 -18.79 8.00
C VAL A 108 -7.02 -20.17 8.58
N PRO A 109 -7.59 -21.10 7.79
CA PRO A 109 -7.90 -22.44 8.28
C PRO A 109 -6.64 -23.21 8.73
N GLY A 110 -6.74 -23.91 9.86
CA GLY A 110 -5.66 -24.74 10.39
C GLY A 110 -4.69 -23.99 11.32
N GLU A 111 -3.51 -24.57 11.55
CA GLU A 111 -2.51 -24.05 12.49
C GLU A 111 -1.56 -23.07 11.80
N TYR A 112 -2.08 -21.92 11.38
CA TYR A 112 -1.24 -20.84 10.85
C TYR A 112 -0.84 -19.85 11.95
N ASN A 113 0.47 -19.74 12.19
CA ASN A 113 1.04 -18.69 13.04
C ASN A 113 2.00 -17.82 12.20
N PRO A 114 1.70 -16.51 12.02
CA PRO A 114 2.60 -15.59 11.29
C PRO A 114 4.03 -15.57 11.84
N ALA A 115 4.21 -15.80 13.15
CA ALA A 115 5.52 -15.78 13.79
C ALA A 115 6.45 -16.93 13.36
N ASP A 116 5.90 -17.99 12.75
CA ASP A 116 6.68 -19.10 12.21
C ASP A 116 7.34 -18.76 10.87
N TYR A 117 7.02 -17.59 10.31
CA TYR A 117 7.45 -17.14 9.00
C TYR A 117 8.10 -15.77 9.06
N ARG A 118 8.88 -15.47 8.04
CA ARG A 118 9.44 -14.15 7.78
C ARG A 118 9.22 -13.80 6.32
N GLN A 119 9.09 -12.51 6.05
CA GLN A 119 9.05 -11.99 4.69
C GLN A 119 10.07 -10.86 4.52
N GLU A 120 10.64 -10.77 3.33
CA GLU A 120 11.75 -9.88 3.02
C GLU A 120 11.57 -9.30 1.62
N ARG A 121 11.96 -8.04 1.47
CA ARG A 121 12.12 -7.38 0.17
C ARG A 121 13.57 -7.55 -0.27
N LEU A 122 13.78 -8.33 -1.31
CA LEU A 122 15.08 -8.53 -1.94
C LEU A 122 15.17 -7.75 -3.24
N TRP A 123 16.39 -7.60 -3.74
CA TRP A 123 16.64 -6.89 -5.00
C TRP A 123 17.68 -7.65 -5.81
N ALA A 124 17.27 -8.16 -6.97
CA ALA A 124 18.18 -8.68 -7.97
C ALA A 124 18.72 -7.54 -8.84
N THR A 125 19.88 -7.75 -9.46
CA THR A 125 20.42 -6.83 -10.47
C THR A 125 20.39 -7.56 -11.81
N ALA A 126 19.64 -7.02 -12.77
CA ALA A 126 19.55 -7.54 -14.12
C ALA A 126 20.84 -7.25 -14.92
N ALA A 127 20.98 -7.87 -16.10
CA ALA A 127 22.17 -7.76 -16.93
C ALA A 127 22.47 -6.32 -17.40
N ASP A 128 21.44 -5.48 -17.50
CA ASP A 128 21.51 -4.05 -17.84
C ASP A 128 21.76 -3.15 -16.61
N GLY A 129 21.91 -3.72 -15.41
CA GLY A 129 22.06 -2.99 -14.16
C GLY A 129 20.74 -2.62 -13.47
N THR A 130 19.59 -2.89 -14.09
CA THR A 130 18.28 -2.60 -13.50
C THR A 130 18.09 -3.38 -12.19
N ARG A 131 17.65 -2.69 -11.14
CA ARG A 131 17.32 -3.28 -9.85
C ARG A 131 15.90 -3.83 -9.88
N VAL A 132 15.75 -5.15 -9.77
CA VAL A 132 14.46 -5.85 -9.83
C VAL A 132 14.03 -6.25 -8.42
N PRO A 133 12.94 -5.69 -7.86
CA PRO A 133 12.48 -6.05 -6.53
C PRO A 133 11.87 -7.45 -6.53
N MET A 134 12.11 -8.20 -5.46
CA MET A 134 11.56 -9.53 -5.22
C MET A 134 10.98 -9.58 -3.81
N SER A 135 9.82 -10.22 -3.68
CA SER A 135 9.21 -10.50 -2.38
C SER A 135 9.48 -11.96 -2.03
N LEU A 136 10.14 -12.20 -0.91
CA LEU A 136 10.42 -13.53 -0.39
C LEU A 136 9.61 -13.77 0.87
N VAL A 137 9.02 -14.97 0.99
CA VAL A 137 8.50 -15.50 2.26
C VAL A 137 9.14 -16.86 2.52
N SER A 138 9.51 -17.11 3.77
CA SER A 138 10.06 -18.40 4.20
C SER A 138 9.64 -18.69 5.63
N ARG A 139 9.70 -19.97 6.04
CA ARG A 139 9.72 -20.28 7.47
C ARG A 139 10.96 -19.67 8.13
N VAL A 140 10.85 -19.33 9.41
CA VAL A 140 12.00 -18.97 10.24
C VAL A 140 12.97 -20.16 10.26
N GLY A 141 14.27 -19.90 10.06
CA GLY A 141 15.30 -20.93 10.02
C GLY A 141 15.39 -21.75 8.72
N ALA A 142 14.62 -21.41 7.68
CA ALA A 142 14.57 -22.19 6.43
C ALA A 142 15.93 -22.39 5.74
N PHE A 143 16.92 -21.54 6.01
CA PHE A 143 18.24 -21.56 5.38
C PHE A 143 19.35 -22.04 6.31
N ASP A 144 19.04 -22.43 7.55
CA ASP A 144 20.04 -22.76 8.58
C ASP A 144 20.92 -23.96 8.22
N LEU A 145 20.40 -24.86 7.37
CA LEU A 145 21.09 -26.06 6.87
C LEU A 145 21.55 -25.93 5.41
N GLY A 146 21.49 -24.73 4.83
CA GLY A 146 21.84 -24.47 3.43
C GLY A 146 20.63 -24.09 2.56
N PRO A 147 20.76 -24.19 1.22
CA PRO A 147 19.70 -23.81 0.30
C PRO A 147 18.40 -24.59 0.53
N ALA A 148 17.27 -23.87 0.59
CA ALA A 148 15.94 -24.46 0.70
C ALA A 148 15.31 -24.67 -0.70
N PRO A 149 14.37 -25.61 -0.85
CA PRO A 149 13.51 -25.69 -2.02
C PRO A 149 12.80 -24.34 -2.27
N LEU A 150 12.81 -23.87 -3.51
CA LEU A 150 12.29 -22.56 -3.91
C LEU A 150 11.23 -22.70 -5.00
N ILE A 151 10.17 -21.90 -4.87
CA ILE A 151 9.22 -21.63 -5.94
C ILE A 151 9.31 -20.14 -6.26
N LEU A 152 9.62 -19.81 -7.51
CA LEU A 152 9.54 -18.44 -8.03
C LEU A 152 8.29 -18.37 -8.93
N ARG A 153 7.41 -17.40 -8.65
CA ARG A 153 6.16 -17.16 -9.39
C ARG A 153 6.15 -15.77 -9.98
#